data_AF-A0AA95SJD5-F1
#
_entry.id   AF-A0AA95SJD5-F1
#
_cell.length_a   1.000
_cell.length_b   1.000
_cell.length_c   1.000
_cell.angle_alpha   90.00
_cell.angle_beta   90.00
_cell.angle_gamma   90.00
#
_symmetry.space_group_name_H-M   'P 1'
#
loop_
_entity.id
_entity.type
_entity.pdbx_description
1 polymer ?
#
loop_
_entity_poly.entity_id
_entity_poly.type
_entity_poly.pdbx_seq_one_letter_code
_entity_poly.pdbx_strand_id
1 'polypeptide(L)' 'MKEQKSVQNTREEFSIEFGDVNGIKLYEVLQANKDNKRSSKKK' A
#
# COMPACT_ATOMS: atom_id res chain seq x y z
N MET A 1 0.35 2.92 -19.14
CA MET A 1 0.29 4.13 -18.27
C MET A 1 -0.92 4.17 -17.31
N LYS A 2 -1.69 3.07 -17.09
CA LYS A 2 -2.89 3.11 -16.22
C LYS A 2 -2.64 2.65 -14.77
N GLU A 3 -1.60 1.87 -14.54
CA GLU A 3 -1.36 1.20 -13.25
C GLU A 3 -0.87 2.15 -12.15
N GLN A 4 -0.01 3.12 -12.49
CA GLN A 4 0.52 4.08 -11.51
C GLN A 4 -0.55 5.01 -10.91
N LYS A 5 -1.55 5.42 -11.71
CA LYS A 5 -2.68 6.23 -11.22
C LYS A 5 -3.59 5.47 -10.25
N SER A 6 -3.76 4.17 -10.48
CA SER A 6 -4.57 3.30 -9.63
C SER A 6 -3.96 3.21 -8.23
N VAL A 7 -2.65 2.95 -8.15
CA VAL A 7 -1.93 2.83 -6.88
C VAL A 7 -1.88 4.15 -6.11
N GLN A 8 -1.80 5.29 -6.80
CA GLN A 8 -1.87 6.61 -6.15
C GLN A 8 -3.25 6.85 -5.52
N ASN A 9 -4.34 6.56 -6.23
CA ASN A 9 -5.69 6.67 -5.68
C ASN A 9 -5.86 5.81 -4.43
N THR A 10 -5.36 4.56 -4.43
CA THR A 10 -5.52 3.67 -3.28
C THR A 10 -4.77 4.15 -2.03
N ARG A 11 -3.63 4.85 -2.19
CA ARG A 11 -2.85 5.42 -1.08
C ARG A 11 -3.58 6.60 -0.44
N GLU A 12 -4.15 7.46 -1.27
CA GLU A 12 -4.89 8.64 -0.83
C GLU A 12 -6.19 8.22 -0.12
N GLU A 13 -6.93 7.26 -0.68
CA GLU A 13 -8.12 6.67 -0.06
C GLU A 13 -7.80 6.05 1.31
N PHE A 14 -6.70 5.30 1.43
CA PHE A 14 -6.25 4.74 2.71
C PHE A 14 -5.96 5.83 3.76
N SER A 15 -5.33 6.94 3.36
CA SER A 15 -5.07 8.06 4.27
C SER A 15 -6.37 8.72 4.76
N ILE A 16 -7.35 8.87 3.86
CA ILE A 16 -8.65 9.49 4.15
C ILE A 16 -9.48 8.60 5.07
N GLU A 17 -9.56 7.29 4.79
CA GLU A 17 -10.35 6.32 5.57
C GLU A 17 -9.94 6.30 7.05
N PHE A 18 -8.63 6.38 7.30
CA PHE A 18 -8.08 6.37 8.66
C PHE A 18 -7.99 7.76 9.30
N GLY A 19 -8.30 8.82 8.56
CA GLY A 19 -8.14 10.20 9.02
C GLY A 19 -6.69 10.53 9.45
N ASP A 20 -5.71 9.81 8.90
CA ASP A 20 -4.31 9.92 9.28
C ASP A 20 -3.53 10.64 8.18
N VAL A 21 -2.89 11.75 8.55
CA VAL A 21 -2.00 12.51 7.67
C VAL A 21 -0.77 11.73 7.21
N ASN A 22 -0.40 10.67 7.95
CA ASN A 22 0.69 9.74 7.63
C ASN A 22 0.20 8.42 7.01
N GLY A 23 -1.10 8.29 6.70
CA GLY A 23 -1.69 7.04 6.22
C GLY A 23 -1.01 6.47 4.96
N ILE A 24 -0.47 7.33 4.09
CA ILE A 24 0.31 6.90 2.90
C ILE A 24 1.53 6.06 3.31
N LYS A 25 2.30 6.48 4.31
CA LYS A 25 3.49 5.74 4.77
C LYS A 25 3.10 4.40 5.42
N LEU A 26 2.00 4.39 6.16
CA LEU A 26 1.43 3.17 6.74
C LEU A 26 1.02 2.17 5.65
N TYR A 27 0.32 2.63 4.61
CA TYR A 27 -0.04 1.80 3.46
C TYR A 27 1.20 1.19 2.79
N GLU A 28 2.26 1.96 2.60
CA GLU A 28 3.52 1.48 2.00
C GLU A 28 4.21 0.42 2.86
N VAL A 29 4.28 0.62 4.17
CA VAL A 29 4.84 -0.36 5.12
C VAL A 29 4.03 -1.66 5.09
N LEU A 30 2.69 -1.57 5.08
CA LEU A 30 1.81 -2.74 5.01
C LEU A 30 1.93 -3.50 3.69
N GLN A 31 2.07 -2.79 2.57
CA GLN A 31 2.31 -3.40 1.26
C GLN A 31 3.68 -4.12 1.21
N ALA A 32 4.74 -3.47 1.67
CA ALA A 32 6.08 -4.07 1.73
C ALA A 32 6.12 -5.36 2.57
N ASN A 33 5.35 -5.41 3.66
CA ASN A 33 5.22 -6.60 4.48
C ASN A 33 4.44 -7.75 3.78
N LYS A 34 3.47 -7.42 2.91
CA LYS A 34 2.74 -8.42 2.11
C LYS A 34 3.63 -9.06 1.04
N ASP A 35 4.51 -8.29 0.42
CA ASP A 35 5.42 -8.80 -0.61
C ASP A 35 6.49 -9.74 -0.03
N ASN A 36 7.02 -9.42 1.16
CA ASN A 36 7.93 -10.31 1.88
C ASN A 36 7.27 -11.65 2.27
N LYS A 37 5.98 -11.64 2.63
CA LYS A 37 5.24 -12.86 2.96
C LYS A 37 4.93 -13.72 1.73
N ARG A 38 4.77 -13.09 0.55
CA ARG A 38 4.58 -13.79 -0.74
C ARG A 38 5.85 -14.44 -1.25
N SER A 39 7.04 -13.86 -1.01
CA SER A 39 8.31 -14.46 -1.43
C SER A 39 8.64 -15.75 -0.65
N SER A 40 8.20 -15.84 0.61
CA SER A 40 8.40 -17.01 1.47
C SER A 40 7.56 -18.24 1.08
N LYS A 41 6.60 -18.12 0.15
CA LYS A 41 5.73 -19.24 -0.27
C LYS A 41 6.26 -20.02 -1.48
N LYS A 42 7.48 -19.72 -1.95
CA LYS A 42 8.23 -20.55 -2.91
C LYS A 42 9.34 -21.31 -2.19
N LYS A 43 8.99 -22.33 -1.41
CA LYS A 43 9.88 -23.44 -1.05
C LYS A 43 9.05 -24.71 -0.92
#